data_AF-A0A2V8N1S7-F1
#
_entry.id   AF-A0A2V8N1S7-F1
#
_cell.length_a   1.000
_cell.length_b   1.000
_cell.length_c   1.000
_cell.angle_alpha   90.00
_cell.angle_beta   90.00
_cell.angle_gamma   90.00
#
_symmetry.space_group_name_H-M   'P 1'
#
loop_
_entity.id
_entity.type
_entity.pdbx_description
1 polymer ?
#
loop_
_entity_poly.entity_id
_entity_poly.type
_entity_poly.pdbx_seq_one_letter_code
_entity_poly.pdbx_strand_id
1 'polypeptide(L)'
;MTIKRTLLSWSSGKDSAWALYMLRQRSDLEIAGLVTTMNQVYRRVAIHAVRLELLQRQAEAIGLPLHIIDLPYPCSNSQYEVVMEKFIGQSRQQGIECMAFGDLFLADIKEYRQAKLSGTGITPLFPIWLMPTDQL
;
A
#
# COMPACT_ATOMS: atom_id res chain seq x y z
N MET A 1 -14.02 -16.74 -12.43
CA MET A 1 -13.42 -16.32 -11.15
C MET A 1 -13.84 -14.88 -10.90
N THR A 2 -14.18 -14.52 -9.67
CA THR A 2 -14.50 -13.12 -9.31
C THR A 2 -13.20 -12.31 -9.23
N ILE A 3 -13.17 -11.14 -9.86
CA ILE A 3 -12.02 -10.23 -9.83
C ILE A 3 -11.94 -9.60 -8.45
N LYS A 4 -10.77 -9.68 -7.79
CA LYS A 4 -10.59 -9.16 -6.44
C LYS A 4 -10.15 -7.69 -6.45
N ARG A 5 -10.92 -6.83 -5.79
CA ARG A 5 -10.58 -5.41 -5.63
C ARG A 5 -9.39 -5.26 -4.69
N THR A 6 -8.35 -4.60 -5.17
CA THR A 6 -7.04 -4.56 -4.54
C THR A 6 -6.53 -3.13 -4.39
N LEU A 7 -6.08 -2.79 -3.18
CA LEU A 7 -5.31 -1.56 -2.93
C LEU A 7 -3.82 -1.85 -2.97
N LEU A 8 -3.03 -0.90 -3.49
CA LEU A 8 -1.56 -1.01 -3.46
C LEU A 8 -0.97 0.01 -2.49
N SER A 9 -0.18 -0.48 -1.53
CA SER A 9 0.69 0.35 -0.69
C SER A 9 1.76 1.02 -1.55
N TRP A 10 1.64 2.33 -1.74
CA TRP A 10 2.44 3.13 -2.64
C TRP A 10 3.38 4.06 -1.87
N SER A 11 4.68 3.81 -2.00
CA SER A 11 5.72 4.60 -1.34
C SER A 11 6.41 5.61 -2.27
N SER A 12 5.94 5.73 -3.53
CA SER A 12 6.63 6.47 -4.61
C SER A 12 7.99 5.87 -5.01
N GLY A 13 8.34 4.69 -4.50
CA GLY A 13 9.60 4.02 -4.80
C GLY A 13 9.51 3.06 -6.00
N LYS A 14 10.67 2.65 -6.50
CA LYS A 14 10.81 1.66 -7.59
C LYS A 14 10.10 0.34 -7.27
N ASP A 15 10.16 -0.12 -6.03
CA ASP A 15 9.60 -1.42 -5.63
C ASP A 15 8.07 -1.39 -5.65
N SER A 16 7.44 -0.29 -5.20
CA SER A 16 5.99 -0.10 -5.36
C SER A 16 5.57 0.06 -6.82
N ALA A 17 6.40 0.69 -7.66
CA ALA A 17 6.14 0.82 -9.09
C ALA A 17 6.22 -0.54 -9.80
N TRP A 18 7.22 -1.37 -9.47
CA TRP A 18 7.34 -2.71 -10.02
C TRP A 18 6.23 -3.64 -9.52
N ALA A 19 5.86 -3.53 -8.24
CA ALA A 19 4.70 -4.24 -7.69
C ALA A 19 3.41 -3.88 -8.46
N LEU A 20 3.19 -2.60 -8.79
CA LEU A 20 2.06 -2.19 -9.63
C LEU A 20 2.11 -2.84 -11.00
N TYR A 21 3.28 -2.83 -11.65
CA TYR A 21 3.47 -3.46 -12.95
C TYR A 21 3.10 -4.95 -12.90
N MET A 22 3.62 -5.71 -11.94
CA MET A 22 3.34 -7.14 -11.77
C MET A 22 1.85 -7.40 -11.49
N LEU A 23 1.21 -6.57 -10.67
CA LEU A 23 -0.21 -6.70 -10.36
C LEU A 23 -1.10 -6.43 -11.59
N ARG A 24 -0.71 -5.52 -12.48
CA ARG A 24 -1.46 -5.24 -13.73
C ARG A 24 -1.41 -6.39 -14.74
N GLN A 25 -0.46 -7.31 -14.62
CA GLN A 25 -0.39 -8.51 -15.47
C GLN A 25 -1.34 -9.62 -15.00
N ARG A 26 -1.97 -9.46 -13.84
CA ARG A 26 -2.87 -10.46 -13.26
C ARG A 26 -4.31 -10.20 -13.69
N SER A 27 -4.95 -11.22 -14.27
CA SER A 27 -6.36 -11.16 -14.68
C SER A 27 -7.35 -11.40 -13.54
N ASP A 28 -6.87 -11.79 -12.35
CA ASP A 28 -7.70 -12.06 -11.18
C ASP A 28 -7.86 -10.86 -10.22
N LEU A 29 -7.24 -9.71 -10.53
CA LEU A 29 -7.23 -8.53 -9.67
C LEU A 29 -7.71 -7.27 -10.40
N GLU A 30 -8.40 -6.40 -9.66
CA GLU A 30 -8.67 -5.00 -10.05
C GLU A 30 -7.86 -4.10 -9.10
N ILE A 31 -6.99 -3.23 -9.64
CA ILE A 31 -6.28 -2.25 -8.80
C ILE A 31 -7.18 -1.04 -8.60
N ALA A 32 -7.86 -1.00 -7.45
CA ALA A 32 -8.86 0.00 -7.13
C ALA A 32 -8.25 1.36 -6.72
N GLY A 33 -6.98 1.38 -6.28
CA GLY A 33 -6.31 2.60 -5.86
C GLY A 33 -4.95 2.38 -5.22
N LEU A 34 -4.25 3.49 -5.03
CA LEU A 34 -2.98 3.60 -4.32
C LEU A 34 -3.24 4.08 -2.90
N VAL A 35 -2.47 3.60 -1.93
CA VAL A 35 -2.56 3.99 -0.53
C VAL A 35 -1.20 4.40 -0.02
N THR A 36 -1.11 5.54 0.66
CA THR A 36 0.11 5.95 1.33
C THR A 36 -0.17 6.58 2.68
N THR A 37 0.85 6.64 3.53
CA THR A 37 0.80 7.37 4.79
C THR A 37 1.62 8.65 4.70
N MET A 38 1.08 9.74 5.25
CA MET A 38 1.70 11.06 5.20
C MET A 38 1.76 11.66 6.59
N ASN A 39 2.86 12.32 6.92
CA ASN A 39 2.93 13.12 8.14
C ASN A 39 2.07 14.39 7.98
N GLN A 40 1.09 14.58 8.86
CA GLN A 40 0.14 15.69 8.82
C GLN A 40 0.81 17.07 8.89
N VAL A 41 1.90 17.21 9.67
CA VAL A 41 2.57 18.49 9.91
C VAL A 41 3.47 18.88 8.73
N TYR A 42 4.23 17.92 8.20
CA TYR A 42 5.23 18.23 7.17
C TYR A 42 4.76 17.97 5.72
N ARG A 43 3.59 17.34 5.53
CA ARG A 43 3.04 16.95 4.22
C ARG A 43 4.04 16.20 3.33
N ARG A 44 4.74 15.25 3.93
CA ARG A 44 5.71 14.37 3.27
C ARG A 44 5.39 12.91 3.56
N VAL A 45 5.67 12.05 2.58
CA VAL A 45 5.62 10.59 2.76
C VAL A 45 6.57 10.22 3.89
N ALA A 46 6.07 9.50 4.90
CA ALA A 46 6.77 9.30 6.17
C ALA A 46 8.13 8.58 6.03
N ILE A 47 8.29 7.74 5.00
CA ILE A 47 9.46 6.86 4.83
C ILE A 47 10.50 7.43 3.85
N HIS A 48 10.08 8.18 2.82
CA HIS A 48 10.98 8.65 1.75
C HIS A 48 11.07 10.17 1.61
N ALA A 49 10.41 10.93 2.49
CA ALA A 49 10.36 12.39 2.46
C ALA A 49 9.91 12.99 1.11
N VAL A 50 9.22 12.20 0.28
CA VAL A 50 8.67 12.61 -1.01
C VAL A 50 7.59 13.66 -0.76
N ARG A 51 7.64 14.73 -1.55
CA ARG A 51 6.63 15.81 -1.51
C ARG A 51 5.29 15.27 -2.00
N LEU A 52 4.21 15.67 -1.32
CA LEU A 52 2.84 15.33 -1.71
C LEU A 52 2.55 15.59 -3.19
N GLU A 53 3.03 16.72 -3.73
CA GLU A 53 2.82 17.08 -5.13
C GLU A 53 3.37 16.02 -6.11
N LEU A 54 4.58 15.50 -5.84
CA LEU A 54 5.17 14.47 -6.72
C LEU A 54 4.38 13.16 -6.63
N LEU A 55 3.96 12.78 -5.42
CA LEU A 55 3.11 11.62 -5.19
C LEU A 55 1.77 11.73 -5.93
N GLN A 56 1.12 12.90 -5.89
CA GLN A 56 -0.14 13.15 -6.61
C GLN A 56 0.06 13.04 -8.12
N ARG A 57 1.12 13.66 -8.66
CA ARG A 57 1.45 13.57 -10.09
C ARG A 57 1.74 12.13 -10.54
N GLN A 58 2.35 11.31 -9.69
CA GLN A 58 2.52 9.88 -9.98
C GLN A 58 1.17 9.17 -10.05
N ALA A 59 0.28 9.37 -9.08
CA ALA A 59 -1.04 8.75 -9.07
C ALA A 59 -1.88 9.16 -10.30
N GLU A 60 -1.82 10.45 -10.66
CA GLU A 60 -2.44 10.98 -11.88
C GLU A 60 -1.88 10.31 -13.14
N ALA A 61 -0.55 10.23 -13.28
CA ALA A 61 0.10 9.57 -14.42
C ALA A 61 -0.20 8.06 -14.49
N ILE A 62 -0.38 7.43 -13.33
CA ILE A 62 -0.77 6.02 -13.22
C ILE A 62 -2.26 5.83 -13.58
N GLY A 63 -3.09 6.86 -13.43
CA GLY A 63 -4.53 6.82 -13.65
C GLY A 63 -5.31 6.10 -12.55
N LEU A 64 -4.81 6.14 -11.30
CA LEU A 64 -5.45 5.48 -10.16
C LEU A 64 -5.77 6.48 -9.03
N PRO A 65 -6.88 6.29 -8.29
CA PRO A 65 -7.16 7.06 -7.09
C PRO A 65 -6.03 6.94 -6.07
N LEU A 66 -5.74 8.03 -5.35
CA LEU A 66 -4.75 8.05 -4.28
C LEU A 66 -5.45 8.30 -2.93
N HIS A 67 -5.34 7.33 -2.04
CA HIS A 67 -5.78 7.43 -0.64
C HIS A 67 -4.59 7.82 0.24
N ILE A 68 -4.67 9.00 0.84
CA ILE A 68 -3.65 9.50 1.76
C ILE A 68 -4.16 9.31 3.18
N ILE A 69 -3.40 8.57 3.98
CA ILE A 69 -3.66 8.33 5.39
C ILE A 69 -2.77 9.28 6.19
N ASP A 70 -3.41 10.28 6.78
CA ASP A 70 -2.76 11.32 7.56
C ASP A 70 -2.38 10.81 8.96
N LEU A 71 -1.08 10.79 9.26
CA LEU A 71 -0.51 10.39 10.56
C LEU A 71 -0.21 11.61 11.44
N PRO A 72 -0.51 11.55 12.75
CA PRO A 72 -0.16 12.63 13.69
C PRO A 72 1.36 12.84 13.78
N TYR A 73 1.79 13.94 14.40
CA TYR A 73 3.20 14.17 14.70
C TYR A 73 3.40 14.73 16.12
N PRO A 74 4.24 14.09 16.96
CA PRO A 74 4.86 12.77 16.75
C PRO A 74 3.80 11.66 16.63
N CYS A 75 4.10 10.60 15.87
CA CYS A 75 3.23 9.42 15.74
C CYS A 75 3.84 8.27 16.54
N SER A 76 3.16 7.80 17.58
CA SER A 76 3.52 6.52 18.20
C SER A 76 3.06 5.35 17.33
N ASN A 77 3.63 4.17 17.55
CA ASN A 77 3.15 2.95 16.88
C ASN A 77 1.68 2.66 17.21
N SER A 78 1.22 2.90 18.44
CA SER A 78 -0.19 2.72 18.81
C SER A 78 -1.13 3.65 18.04
N GLN A 79 -0.73 4.91 17.82
CA GLN A 79 -1.50 5.85 17.00
C GLN A 79 -1.53 5.41 15.53
N TYR A 80 -0.39 4.99 14.99
CA TYR A 80 -0.30 4.44 13.64
C TYR A 80 -1.25 3.25 13.45
N GLU A 81 -1.24 2.31 14.40
CA GLU A 81 -2.07 1.10 14.33
C GLU A 81 -3.56 1.44 14.37
N VAL A 82 -3.99 2.34 15.26
CA VAL A 82 -5.40 2.79 15.31
C VAL A 82 -5.84 3.42 13.98
N VAL A 83 -5.00 4.25 13.37
CA VAL A 83 -5.30 4.90 12.09
C VAL A 83 -5.39 3.86 10.96
N MET A 84 -4.47 2.89 10.94
CA MET A 84 -4.46 1.82 9.94
C MET A 84 -5.64 0.86 10.11
N GLU A 85 -6.01 0.49 11.33
CA GLU A 85 -7.18 -0.36 11.61
C GLU A 85 -8.48 0.29 11.12
N LYS A 86 -8.63 1.60 11.38
CA LYS A 86 -9.77 2.38 10.86
C LYS A 86 -9.80 2.35 9.33
N PHE A 87 -8.65 2.57 8.69
CA PHE A 87 -8.56 2.55 7.22
C PHE A 87 -8.87 1.17 6.63
N ILE A 88 -8.37 0.09 7.25
CA ILE A 88 -8.66 -1.30 6.85
C ILE A 88 -10.15 -1.58 6.97
N GLY A 89 -10.79 -1.18 8.07
CA GLY A 89 -12.23 -1.32 8.25
C GLY A 89 -13.05 -0.61 7.18
N GLN A 90 -12.67 0.63 6.83
CA GLN A 90 -13.30 1.39 5.74
C GLN A 90 -13.07 0.74 4.37
N SER A 91 -11.85 0.28 4.09
CA SER A 91 -11.51 -0.39 2.84
C SER A 91 -12.35 -1.66 2.63
N ARG A 92 -12.52 -2.45 3.69
CA ARG A 92 -13.39 -3.63 3.67
C ARG A 92 -14.84 -3.27 3.35
N GLN A 93 -15.38 -2.20 3.96
CA GLN A 93 -16.75 -1.74 3.68
C GLN A 93 -16.93 -1.29 2.22
N GLN A 94 -15.85 -0.85 1.57
CA GLN A 94 -15.81 -0.49 0.15
C GLN A 94 -15.56 -1.70 -0.77
N GLY A 95 -15.58 -2.92 -0.23
CA GLY A 95 -15.40 -4.15 -1.00
C GLY A 95 -13.94 -4.42 -1.39
N ILE A 96 -12.96 -3.80 -0.74
CA ILE A 96 -11.55 -4.18 -0.94
C ILE A 96 -11.31 -5.55 -0.31
N GLU A 97 -10.75 -6.45 -1.09
CA GLU A 97 -10.47 -7.83 -0.71
C GLU A 97 -8.98 -8.11 -0.54
N CYS A 98 -8.12 -7.27 -1.13
CA CYS A 98 -6.68 -7.45 -1.12
C CYS A 98 -5.94 -6.14 -0.86
N MET A 99 -4.80 -6.23 -0.18
CA MET A 99 -3.84 -5.14 -0.04
C MET A 99 -2.46 -5.61 -0.44
N ALA A 100 -1.88 -5.00 -1.47
CA ALA A 100 -0.60 -5.37 -2.01
C ALA A 100 0.53 -4.47 -1.48
N PHE A 101 1.72 -5.04 -1.34
CA PHE A 101 2.91 -4.35 -0.86
C PHE A 101 4.12 -4.69 -1.71
N GLY A 102 4.94 -3.68 -2.01
CA GLY A 102 6.21 -3.84 -2.72
C GLY A 102 7.37 -4.29 -1.82
N ASP A 103 7.11 -5.10 -0.79
CA ASP A 103 8.20 -5.62 0.06
C ASP A 103 8.95 -6.73 -0.68
N LEU A 104 10.28 -6.70 -0.60
CA LEU A 104 11.16 -7.57 -1.40
C LEU A 104 11.80 -8.71 -0.58
N PHE A 105 12.41 -8.38 0.58
CA PHE A 105 13.22 -9.35 1.35
C PHE A 105 13.03 -9.35 2.87
N LEU A 106 12.46 -8.29 3.46
CA LEU A 106 12.39 -8.16 4.92
C LEU A 106 11.25 -9.00 5.50
N ALA A 107 11.57 -10.21 6.00
CA ALA A 107 10.60 -11.19 6.47
C ALA A 107 9.75 -10.63 7.62
N ASP A 108 10.39 -9.96 8.59
CA ASP A 108 9.73 -9.35 9.73
C ASP A 108 8.66 -8.32 9.32
N ILE A 109 8.93 -7.55 8.26
CA ILE A 109 7.97 -6.56 7.74
C ILE A 109 6.79 -7.26 7.06
N LYS A 110 7.07 -8.30 6.26
CA LYS A 110 6.03 -9.11 5.64
C LYS A 110 5.15 -9.79 6.69
N GLU A 111 5.74 -10.42 7.71
CA GLU A 111 5.04 -11.06 8.81
C GLU A 111 4.20 -10.07 9.61
N TYR A 112 4.75 -8.89 9.92
CA TYR A 112 4.00 -7.81 10.55
C TYR A 112 2.75 -7.43 9.75
N ARG A 113 2.87 -7.23 8.44
CA ARG A 113 1.72 -6.90 7.57
C ARG A 113 0.70 -8.03 7.51
N GLN A 114 1.16 -9.28 7.43
CA GLN A 114 0.29 -10.45 7.47
C GLN A 114 -0.48 -10.52 8.79
N ALA A 115 0.18 -10.29 9.91
CA ALA A 115 -0.44 -10.25 11.23
C ALA A 115 -1.49 -9.13 11.34
N LYS A 116 -1.19 -7.93 10.83
CA LYS A 116 -2.12 -6.79 10.86
C LYS A 116 -3.35 -6.95 9.97
N LEU A 117 -3.26 -7.75 8.91
CA LEU A 117 -4.39 -8.02 8.01
C LEU A 117 -5.13 -9.32 8.35
N SER A 118 -4.57 -10.17 9.21
CA SER A 118 -5.20 -11.40 9.67
C SER A 118 -6.57 -11.14 10.32
N GLY A 119 -7.58 -11.90 9.96
CA GLY A 119 -8.95 -11.76 10.49
C GLY A 119 -9.74 -10.54 9.97
N THR A 120 -9.11 -9.64 9.21
CA THR A 120 -9.80 -8.44 8.68
C THR A 120 -10.70 -8.76 7.50
N GLY A 121 -10.41 -9.83 6.76
CA GLY A 121 -11.03 -10.17 5.47
C GLY A 121 -10.26 -9.61 4.26
N ILE A 122 -9.19 -8.85 4.49
CA ILE A 122 -8.30 -8.36 3.43
C ILE A 122 -7.07 -9.28 3.33
N THR A 123 -6.81 -9.80 2.14
CA THR A 123 -5.66 -10.68 1.88
C THR A 123 -4.41 -9.86 1.56
N PRO A 124 -3.29 -10.05 2.27
CA PRO A 124 -2.03 -9.40 1.90
C PRO A 124 -1.42 -10.03 0.64
N LEU A 125 -0.97 -9.22 -0.30
CA LEU A 125 -0.28 -9.65 -1.51
C LEU A 125 1.15 -9.08 -1.56
N PHE A 126 2.11 -9.91 -1.97
CA PHE A 126 3.52 -9.51 -2.09
C PHE A 126 4.04 -9.91 -3.49
N PRO A 127 3.65 -9.17 -4.54
CA PRO A 127 3.86 -9.56 -5.94
C PRO A 127 5.33 -9.70 -6.37
N ILE A 128 6.26 -9.15 -5.59
CA ILE A 128 7.69 -9.12 -5.91
C ILE A 128 8.54 -9.82 -4.85
N TRP A 129 7.91 -10.48 -3.87
CA TRP A 129 8.61 -11.12 -2.75
C TRP A 129 9.64 -12.15 -3.22
N LEU A 130 10.88 -12.02 -2.74
CA LEU A 130 12.03 -12.87 -3.11
C LEU A 130 12.29 -12.97 -4.62
N MET A 131 11.83 -12.01 -5.42
CA MET A 131 12.17 -11.95 -6.84
C MET A 131 13.67 -11.65 -6.99
N PRO A 132 14.40 -12.40 -7.85
CA PRO A 132 15.80 -12.10 -8.13
C PRO A 132 15.96 -10.67 -8.62
N THR A 133 16.90 -9.91 -8.04
CA THR A 133 17.04 -8.47 -8.34
C THR A 133 17.62 -8.17 -9.71
N ASP A 134 18.26 -9.14 -10.34
CA ASP A 134 18.67 -9.12 -11.74
C ASP A 134 17.50 -9.26 -12.72
N GLN A 135 16.29 -9.51 -12.21
CA GLN A 135 15.04 -9.62 -12.97
C GLN A 135 14.04 -8.50 -12.65
N LEU A 136 14.46 -7.49 -11.87
CA LEU A 136 13.66 -6.33 -11.44
C LEU A 136 13.99 -5.04 -12.20
#